data_AF-V9FS69-F1
#
_entry.id   AF-V9FS69-F1
#
_cell.length_a   1.000
_cell.length_b   1.000
_cell.length_c   1.000
_cell.angle_alpha   90.00
_cell.angle_beta   90.00
_cell.angle_gamma   90.00
#
_symmetry.space_group_name_H-M   'P 1'
#
loop_
_entity.id
_entity.type
_entity.pdbx_description
1 polymer ?
#
loop_
_entity_poly.entity_id
_entity_poly.type
_entity_poly.pdbx_seq_one_letter_code
_entity_poly.pdbx_strand_id
1 'polypeptide(L)'
;MYAWYFPKGFWTGFASRRHDWKSIVVWIDNPALETPKIIAVSMSTSDTTYNHPMASDYIGTNTSFREQLTDAARVALNESFKFEDAEMPFNDEYFEKRLEKARPL
;
A
#
# COMPACT_ATOMS: atom_id res chain seq x y z
N MET A 1 -2.86 3.96 -4.20
CA MET A 1 -2.27 3.02 -3.23
C MET A 1 -1.60 3.82 -2.12
N TYR A 2 -1.67 3.37 -0.87
CA TYR A 2 -1.04 3.98 0.30
C TYR A 2 -0.10 2.98 0.97
N ALA A 3 1.00 3.43 1.55
CA ALA A 3 1.91 2.56 2.28
C ALA A 3 2.57 3.28 3.44
N TRP A 4 3.00 2.49 4.40
CA TRP A 4 3.65 2.90 5.63
C TRP A 4 4.95 2.15 5.79
N TYR A 5 5.97 2.91 6.19
CA TYR A 5 7.28 2.39 6.53
C TYR A 5 7.39 2.18 8.03
N PHE A 6 7.99 1.07 8.41
CA PHE A 6 8.36 0.77 9.78
C PHE A 6 9.88 0.50 9.83
N PRO A 7 10.62 1.13 10.76
CA PRO A 7 12.05 0.85 10.92
C PRO A 7 12.38 -0.61 11.26
N LYS A 8 11.39 -1.35 11.78
CA LYS A 8 11.50 -2.76 12.18
C LYS A 8 10.23 -3.53 11.82
N GLY A 9 10.40 -4.69 11.20
CA GLY A 9 9.33 -5.65 10.95
C GLY A 9 9.22 -6.69 12.05
N PHE A 10 7.99 -7.17 12.28
CA PHE A 10 7.69 -8.17 13.30
C PHE A 10 6.99 -9.39 12.69
N TRP A 11 7.37 -10.57 13.18
CA TRP A 11 6.69 -11.83 12.86
C TRP A 11 6.41 -12.57 14.17
N THR A 12 5.16 -12.97 14.38
CA THR A 12 4.68 -13.66 15.61
C THR A 12 5.07 -12.97 16.93
N GLY A 13 5.15 -11.64 16.92
CA GLY A 13 5.51 -10.82 18.10
C GLY A 13 7.02 -10.60 18.29
N PHE A 14 7.86 -11.22 17.47
CA PHE A 14 9.31 -11.04 17.52
C PHE A 14 9.81 -10.14 16.40
N ALA A 15 10.84 -9.35 16.70
CA ALA A 15 11.46 -8.47 15.74
C ALA A 15 12.25 -9.29 14.70
N SER A 16 11.73 -9.40 13.48
CA SER A 16 12.22 -10.37 12.49
C SER A 16 13.16 -9.77 11.45
N ARG A 17 13.00 -8.49 11.11
CA ARG A 17 13.82 -7.82 10.07
C ARG A 17 13.98 -6.33 10.32
N ARG A 18 15.05 -5.75 9.77
CA ARG A 18 15.27 -4.30 9.73
C ARG A 18 14.56 -3.78 8.48
N HIS A 19 13.82 -2.68 8.60
CA HIS A 19 12.92 -2.17 7.56
C HIS A 19 11.70 -3.08 7.32
N ASP A 20 10.52 -2.48 7.24
CA ASP A 20 9.29 -3.17 6.84
C ASP A 20 8.35 -2.17 6.17
N TRP A 21 7.57 -2.66 5.21
CA TRP A 21 6.59 -1.86 4.48
C TRP A 21 5.24 -2.57 4.49
N LYS A 22 4.17 -1.82 4.75
CA LYS A 22 2.80 -2.29 4.59
C LYS A 22 2.04 -1.34 3.69
N SER A 23 1.16 -1.88 2.84
CA SER A 23 0.40 -1.09 1.87
C SER A 23 -1.07 -1.49 1.81
N ILE A 24 -1.89 -0.54 1.38
CA ILE A 24 -3.27 -0.77 0.97
C ILE A 24 -3.50 -0.21 -0.43
N VAL A 25 -4.28 -0.92 -1.24
CA VAL A 25 -4.82 -0.43 -2.50
C VAL A 25 -6.29 -0.14 -2.30
N VAL A 26 -6.67 1.11 -2.52
CA VAL A 26 -8.07 1.54 -2.51
C VAL A 26 -8.50 1.62 -3.96
N TRP A 27 -9.48 0.80 -4.32
CA TRP A 27 -10.09 0.78 -5.64
C TRP A 27 -11.31 1.69 -5.61
N ILE A 28 -11.35 2.65 -6.51
CA ILE A 28 -12.45 3.61 -6.66
C ILE A 28 -13.11 3.40 -8.02
N ASP A 29 -14.37 3.79 -8.13
CA ASP A 29 -15.13 3.70 -9.38
C ASP A 29 -14.63 4.66 -10.46
N ASN A 30 -14.50 5.95 -10.12
CA ASN A 30 -14.11 6.99 -11.07
C ASN A 30 -13.35 8.14 -10.36
N PRO A 31 -12.06 8.35 -10.66
CA PRO A 31 -11.26 9.42 -10.07
C PRO A 31 -11.68 10.83 -10.51
N ALA A 32 -12.47 10.98 -11.58
CA ALA A 32 -12.92 12.29 -12.07
C ALA A 32 -14.12 12.87 -11.32
N LEU A 33 -14.75 12.10 -10.43
CA LEU A 33 -15.87 12.58 -9.60
C LEU A 33 -15.34 13.37 -8.40
N GLU A 34 -16.09 14.40 -7.97
CA GLU A 34 -15.76 15.15 -6.74
C GLU A 34 -15.79 14.26 -5.50
N THR A 35 -16.65 13.24 -5.50
CA THR A 35 -16.78 12.24 -4.44
C THR A 35 -16.77 10.83 -5.02
N PRO A 36 -15.60 10.24 -5.31
CA PRO A 36 -15.49 8.88 -5.82
C PRO A 36 -15.99 7.85 -4.79
N LYS A 37 -16.61 6.76 -5.28
CA LYS A 37 -17.04 5.66 -4.44
C LYS A 37 -15.93 4.62 -4.31
N ILE A 38 -15.61 4.23 -3.08
CA ILE A 38 -14.72 3.10 -2.81
C ILE A 38 -15.47 1.80 -3.14
N ILE A 39 -14.94 1.03 -4.08
CA ILE A 39 -15.53 -0.24 -4.53
C ILE A 39 -14.85 -1.45 -3.88
N ALA A 40 -13.56 -1.34 -3.54
CA ALA A 40 -12.83 -2.37 -2.84
C ALA A 40 -11.59 -1.81 -2.14
N VAL A 41 -11.11 -2.54 -1.13
CA VAL A 41 -9.83 -2.29 -0.48
C VAL A 41 -9.04 -3.58 -0.47
N SER A 42 -7.73 -3.50 -0.71
CA SER A 42 -6.84 -4.66 -0.67
C SER A 42 -5.65 -4.34 0.21
N MET A 43 -5.40 -5.18 1.22
CA MET A 43 -4.38 -4.93 2.26
C MET A 43 -3.24 -5.91 2.15
N SER A 44 -2.00 -5.41 2.22
CA SER A 44 -0.81 -6.26 2.18
C SER A 44 -0.73 -7.12 3.43
N THR A 45 -0.63 -8.43 3.27
CA THR A 45 -0.37 -9.38 4.37
C THR A 45 1.10 -9.73 4.49
N SER A 46 1.80 -9.80 3.36
CA SER A 46 3.25 -9.89 3.25
C SER A 46 3.76 -8.76 2.34
N ASP A 47 5.02 -8.79 1.96
CA ASP A 47 5.56 -7.82 1.00
C ASP A 47 4.87 -7.93 -0.35
N THR A 48 4.48 -9.14 -0.74
CA THR A 48 4.00 -9.45 -2.09
C THR A 48 2.56 -9.93 -2.16
N THR A 49 1.91 -10.19 -1.03
CA THR A 49 0.58 -10.81 -0.96
C THR A 49 -0.44 -9.80 -0.43
N TYR A 50 -1.63 -9.82 -1.02
CA TYR A 50 -2.76 -8.99 -0.59
C TYR A 50 -3.95 -9.85 -0.20
N ASN A 51 -4.68 -9.42 0.81
CA ASN A 51 -6.03 -9.89 1.08
C ASN A 51 -7.03 -8.87 0.53
N HIS A 52 -8.17 -9.36 0.05
CA HIS A 52 -9.26 -8.54 -0.49
C HIS A 52 -10.48 -8.63 0.44
N PRO A 53 -10.48 -7.91 1.57
CA PRO A 53 -11.70 -7.81 2.36
C PRO A 53 -12.82 -7.17 1.53
N MET A 54 -14.05 -7.66 1.69
CA MET A 54 -15.20 -7.02 1.07
C MET A 54 -15.33 -5.60 1.64
N ALA A 55 -15.60 -4.62 0.79
CA ALA A 55 -15.75 -3.24 1.24
C ALA A 55 -16.80 -3.12 2.36
N SER A 56 -17.85 -3.95 2.32
CA SER A 56 -18.89 -4.04 3.36
C SER A 56 -18.37 -4.34 4.77
N ASP A 57 -17.25 -5.05 4.88
CA ASP A 57 -16.73 -5.53 6.17
C ASP A 57 -16.01 -4.40 6.95
N TYR A 58 -15.73 -3.28 6.28
CA TYR A 58 -14.93 -2.17 6.83
C TYR A 58 -15.53 -0.78 6.57
N ILE A 59 -16.76 -0.66 6.04
CA ILE A 59 -17.45 0.64 5.89
C ILE A 59 -17.94 1.12 7.27
N GLY A 60 -17.00 1.59 8.09
CA GLY A 60 -17.19 2.65 9.06
C GLY A 60 -16.78 3.96 8.40
N THR A 61 -17.75 4.63 7.76
CA THR A 61 -17.78 6.02 7.27
C THR A 61 -16.50 6.88 7.24
N ASN A 62 -16.25 7.44 6.05
CA ASN A 62 -15.53 8.70 5.74
C ASN A 62 -14.05 8.85 6.14
N THR A 63 -13.17 8.62 5.16
CA THR A 63 -11.81 9.17 5.17
C THR A 63 -11.53 9.87 3.84
N SER A 64 -11.56 11.19 3.84
CA SER A 64 -11.04 12.04 2.77
C SER A 64 -9.51 11.94 2.76
N PHE A 65 -8.96 11.26 1.75
CA PHE A 65 -7.52 11.05 1.61
C PHE A 65 -7.02 11.91 0.44
N ARG A 66 -6.32 13.01 0.75
CA ARG A 66 -5.73 13.92 -0.24
C ARG A 66 -4.21 13.99 -0.05
N GLU A 67 -3.54 14.10 -1.19
CA GLU A 67 -2.12 13.83 -1.50
C GLU A 67 -1.09 14.41 -0.51
N GLN A 68 -0.19 13.57 0.00
CA GLN A 68 0.95 13.97 0.85
C GLN A 68 2.29 13.34 0.43
N LEU A 69 2.69 13.43 -0.84
CA LEU A 69 4.07 13.10 -1.24
C LEU A 69 4.61 14.15 -2.21
N THR A 70 5.72 14.78 -1.83
CA THR A 70 6.50 15.71 -2.67
C THR A 70 7.40 14.94 -3.64
N ASP A 71 7.78 15.53 -4.78
CA ASP A 71 8.59 14.84 -5.81
C ASP A 71 9.96 14.39 -5.29
N ALA A 72 10.54 15.12 -4.34
CA ALA A 72 11.78 14.72 -3.68
C ALA A 72 11.62 13.44 -2.83
N ALA A 73 10.45 13.26 -2.20
CA ALA A 73 10.14 12.03 -1.48
C ALA A 73 9.99 10.84 -2.44
N ARG A 74 9.44 11.05 -3.65
CA ARG A 74 9.33 10.01 -4.68
C ARG A 74 10.71 9.52 -5.15
N VAL A 75 11.65 10.43 -5.40
CA VAL A 75 13.02 10.06 -5.82
C VAL A 75 13.76 9.27 -4.74
N ALA A 76 13.69 9.71 -3.47
CA ALA A 76 14.35 9.02 -2.37
C ALA A 76 13.79 7.61 -2.11
N LEU A 77 12.53 7.39 -2.45
CA LEU A 77 11.85 6.11 -2.30
C LEU A 77 12.25 5.10 -3.40
N ASN A 78 12.63 5.55 -4.59
CA ASN A 78 13.02 4.67 -5.71
C ASN A 78 14.42 4.01 -5.53
N GLU A 79 15.18 4.35 -4.50
CA GLU A 79 16.49 3.74 -4.22
C GLU A 79 16.34 2.43 -3.43
N SER A 80 16.26 1.30 -4.14
CA SER A 80 16.10 -0.05 -3.56
C SER A 80 17.22 -0.47 -2.60
N PHE A 81 18.41 0.10 -2.72
CA PHE A 81 19.58 -0.27 -1.90
C PHE A 81 19.46 0.14 -0.42
N LYS A 82 18.48 0.99 -0.07
CA LYS A 82 18.32 1.54 1.29
C LYS A 82 17.45 0.69 2.22
N PHE A 83 16.83 -0.38 1.71
CA PHE A 83 15.81 -1.13 2.45
C PHE A 83 16.10 -2.63 2.63
N GLU A 84 17.32 -3.07 2.30
CA GLU A 84 17.74 -4.49 2.40
C GLU A 84 16.70 -5.42 1.73
N ASP A 85 16.07 -6.32 2.50
CA ASP A 85 15.08 -7.29 2.02
C ASP A 85 13.63 -6.74 2.01
N ALA A 86 13.40 -5.49 2.42
CA ALA A 86 12.07 -4.91 2.46
C ALA A 86 11.67 -4.33 1.09
N GLU A 87 10.75 -5.01 0.40
CA GLU A 87 10.30 -4.60 -0.93
C GLU A 87 9.33 -3.40 -0.86
N MET A 88 9.83 -2.24 -1.28
CA MET A 88 9.07 -1.01 -1.32
C MET A 88 7.95 -1.07 -2.39
N PRO A 89 6.67 -0.86 -2.04
CA PRO A 89 5.54 -1.18 -2.92
C PRO A 89 5.26 -0.16 -4.03
N PHE A 90 5.94 0.99 -4.06
CA PHE A 90 5.71 2.05 -5.04
C PHE A 90 6.90 2.37 -5.94
N ASN A 91 7.97 1.58 -5.88
CA ASN A 91 9.03 1.78 -6.85
C ASN A 91 8.54 1.41 -8.25
N ASP A 92 9.17 1.97 -9.28
CA ASP A 92 8.76 1.76 -10.67
C ASP A 92 8.82 0.26 -11.08
N GLU A 93 9.64 -0.54 -10.39
CA GLU A 93 9.79 -1.97 -10.66
C GLU A 93 8.61 -2.83 -10.15
N TYR A 94 8.00 -2.45 -9.01
CA TYR A 94 7.00 -3.24 -8.31
C TYR A 94 5.61 -2.63 -8.35
N PHE A 95 5.45 -1.33 -8.60
CA PHE A 95 4.16 -0.65 -8.53
C PHE A 95 3.06 -1.36 -9.32
N GLU A 96 3.27 -1.60 -10.62
CA GLU A 96 2.27 -2.29 -11.47
C GLU A 96 2.04 -3.75 -11.05
N LYS A 97 3.11 -4.47 -10.67
CA LYS A 97 3.00 -5.85 -10.16
C LYS A 97 2.18 -5.92 -8.87
N ARG A 98 2.29 -4.90 -8.02
CA ARG A 98 1.52 -4.80 -6.76
C ARG A 98 0.07 -4.47 -7.04
N LEU A 99 -0.22 -3.60 -8.01
CA LEU A 99 -1.59 -3.32 -8.44
C LEU A 99 -2.27 -4.57 -9.00
N GLU A 100 -1.59 -5.35 -9.83
CA GLU A 100 -2.12 -6.60 -10.37
C GLU A 100 -2.48 -7.58 -9.25
N LYS A 101 -1.56 -7.80 -8.30
CA LYS A 101 -1.81 -8.71 -7.15
C LYS A 101 -2.87 -8.19 -6.19
N ALA A 102 -3.03 -6.89 -6.07
CA ALA A 102 -4.02 -6.26 -5.21
C ALA A 102 -5.40 -6.15 -5.88
N ARG A 103 -5.54 -6.55 -7.15
CA ARG A 103 -6.81 -6.43 -7.87
C ARG A 103 -7.84 -7.42 -7.30
N PRO A 104 -9.00 -6.96 -6.83
CA PRO A 104 -10.09 -7.83 -6.42
C PRO A 104 -10.64 -8.56 -7.66
N LEU A 105 -10.89 -9.86 -7.54
CA LEU A 105 -11.55 -10.67 -8.57
C LEU A 105 -13.02 -10.29 -8.73
#